data_AF-Q3YXR5-F1
#
_entry.id   AF-Q3YXR5-F1
#
_cell.length_a   1.000
_cell.length_b   1.000
_cell.length_c   1.000
_cell.angle_alpha   90.00
_cell.angle_beta   90.00
_cell.angle_gamma   90.00
#
_symmetry.space_group_name_H-M   'P 1'
#
loop_
_entity.id
_entity.type
_entity.pdbx_description
1 polymer ?
#
loop_
_entity_poly.entity_id
_entity_poly.type
_entity_poly.pdbx_seq_one_letter_code
_entity_poly.pdbx_strand_id
1 'polypeptide(L)' 'MKMRSFTRSLVCASLLALVSTGVNAAEKVTLKLAHNLERSHVVHQSFEELAKEVKQLSEGNMVIRIYPSSQMGNAR' A
#
# COMPACT_ATOMS: atom_id res chain seq x y z
N MET A 1 17.82 -45.58 -15.07
CA MET A 1 17.42 -45.08 -13.73
C MET A 1 17.75 -43.60 -13.48
N LYS A 2 18.78 -43.01 -14.11
CA LYS A 2 19.19 -41.59 -13.92
C LYS A 2 18.16 -40.53 -14.35
N MET A 3 17.37 -40.78 -15.40
CA MET A 3 16.39 -39.80 -15.92
C MET A 3 15.26 -39.44 -14.93
N ARG A 4 14.86 -40.41 -14.09
CA ARG A 4 13.76 -40.23 -13.11
C ARG A 4 14.18 -39.45 -11.86
N SER A 5 15.48 -39.44 -11.52
CA SER A 5 15.97 -38.59 -10.41
C SER A 5 16.13 -37.15 -10.86
N PHE A 6 16.51 -36.93 -12.13
CA PHE A 6 16.66 -35.58 -12.69
C PHE A 6 15.31 -34.86 -12.82
N THR A 7 14.26 -35.55 -13.28
CA THR A 7 12.90 -34.99 -13.31
C THR A 7 12.36 -34.69 -11.91
N ARG A 8 12.68 -35.52 -10.91
CA ARG A 8 12.33 -35.25 -9.50
C ARG A 8 13.02 -34.01 -8.95
N SER A 9 14.33 -33.84 -9.23
CA SER A 9 15.06 -32.63 -8.84
C SER A 9 14.53 -31.37 -9.50
N LEU A 10 14.14 -31.44 -10.78
CA LEU A 10 13.59 -30.31 -11.51
C LEU A 10 12.23 -29.85 -10.94
N VAL A 11 11.37 -30.82 -10.59
CA VAL A 11 10.07 -30.53 -9.95
C VAL A 11 10.27 -29.91 -8.56
N CYS A 12 11.18 -30.45 -7.75
CA CYS A 12 11.49 -29.86 -6.45
C CYS A 12 12.07 -28.43 -6.56
N ALA A 13 12.96 -28.17 -7.54
CA ALA A 13 13.52 -26.84 -7.76
C ALA A 13 12.44 -25.83 -8.18
N SER A 14 11.49 -26.23 -9.04
CA SER A 14 10.36 -25.36 -9.40
C SER A 14 9.45 -25.06 -8.21
N LEU A 15 9.24 -26.02 -7.31
CA LEU A 15 8.39 -25.83 -6.13
C LEU A 15 9.03 -24.89 -5.11
N LEU A 16 10.34 -24.97 -4.92
CA LEU A 16 11.09 -24.03 -4.07
C LEU A 16 11.09 -22.60 -4.63
N ALA A 17 11.13 -22.45 -5.96
CA ALA A 17 11.09 -21.13 -6.61
C ALA A 17 9.72 -20.43 -6.46
N LEU A 18 8.62 -21.17 -6.31
CA LEU A 18 7.30 -20.58 -6.04
C LEU A 18 7.13 -20.12 -4.59
N VAL A 19 7.89 -20.66 -3.64
CA VAL A 19 7.79 -20.32 -2.22
C VAL A 19 8.69 -19.14 -1.83
N SER A 20 9.71 -18.82 -2.65
CA SER A 20 10.64 -17.71 -2.37
C SER A 20 10.07 -16.31 -2.65
N THR A 21 8.91 -16.19 -3.30
CA THR A 21 8.17 -14.93 -3.33
C THR A 21 7.44 -14.76 -2.01
N GLY A 22 8.17 -14.27 -1.00
CA GLY A 22 7.60 -13.93 0.29
C GLY A 22 6.46 -12.93 0.12
N VAL A 23 5.23 -13.37 0.40
CA VAL A 23 4.07 -12.49 0.52
C VAL A 23 4.24 -11.71 1.82
N ASN A 24 4.97 -10.59 1.75
CA ASN A 24 4.88 -9.56 2.77
C ASN A 24 3.55 -8.84 2.56
N ALA A 25 2.46 -9.42 3.05
CA ALA A 25 1.18 -8.73 3.12
C ALA A 25 1.34 -7.58 4.13
N ALA A 26 1.75 -6.40 3.65
CA ALA A 26 1.76 -5.19 4.45
C ALA A 26 0.32 -4.93 4.93
N GLU A 27 0.15 -4.74 6.24
CA GLU A 27 -1.15 -4.40 6.80
C GLU A 27 -1.65 -3.10 6.17
N LYS A 28 -2.92 -3.06 5.77
CA LYS A 28 -3.51 -1.85 5.19
C LYS A 28 -3.61 -0.77 6.26
N VAL A 29 -2.90 0.33 6.08
CA VAL A 29 -2.90 1.47 6.99
C VAL A 29 -3.77 2.59 6.44
N THR A 30 -4.65 3.15 7.28
CA THR A 30 -5.40 4.38 6.97
C THR A 30 -4.89 5.53 7.83
N LEU A 31 -4.25 6.51 7.19
CA LEU A 31 -3.81 7.75 7.84
C LEU A 31 -4.97 8.76 7.79
N LYS A 32 -5.37 9.30 8.94
CA LYS A 32 -6.42 10.33 9.01
C LYS A 32 -5.78 11.72 9.08
N LEU A 33 -6.10 12.58 8.12
CA LEU A 33 -5.54 13.92 8.01
C LEU A 33 -6.64 14.97 8.17
N ALA A 34 -6.61 15.75 9.25
CA ALA A 34 -7.55 16.85 9.50
C ALA A 34 -6.93 18.20 9.10
N HIS A 35 -7.74 19.10 8.56
CA HIS A 35 -7.39 20.51 8.44
C HIS A 35 -8.64 21.41 8.49
N ASN A 36 -8.45 22.70 8.77
CA ASN A 36 -9.53 23.69 8.91
C ASN A 36 -9.94 24.37 7.60
N LEU A 37 -9.13 24.22 6.55
CA LEU A 37 -9.38 24.83 5.24
C LEU A 37 -10.51 24.12 4.50
N GLU A 38 -11.23 24.86 3.67
CA GLU A 38 -12.28 24.35 2.79
C GLU A 38 -11.73 23.68 1.52
N ARG A 39 -12.57 22.89 0.83
CA ARG A 39 -12.12 22.01 -0.25
C ARG A 39 -11.56 22.74 -1.47
N SER A 40 -12.02 23.96 -1.72
CA SER A 40 -11.52 24.80 -2.81
C SER A 40 -10.15 25.40 -2.53
N HIS A 41 -9.65 25.33 -1.29
CA HIS A 41 -8.36 25.89 -0.92
C HIS A 41 -7.21 25.05 -1.49
N VAL A 42 -6.15 25.71 -1.97
CA VAL A 42 -4.99 25.06 -2.63
C VAL A 42 -4.38 23.96 -1.77
N VAL A 43 -4.24 24.18 -0.46
CA VAL A 43 -3.71 23.19 0.48
C VAL A 43 -4.54 21.90 0.52
N HIS A 44 -5.87 21.98 0.44
CA HIS A 44 -6.71 20.79 0.38
C HIS A 44 -6.43 19.99 -0.90
N GLN A 45 -6.36 20.67 -2.03
CA GLN A 45 -6.06 20.06 -3.33
C GLN A 45 -4.67 19.42 -3.32
N SER A 46 -3.67 20.07 -2.70
CA SER A 46 -2.34 19.49 -2.51
C SER A 46 -2.38 18.23 -1.64
N PHE A 47 -3.22 18.18 -0.60
CA PHE A 47 -3.41 16.97 0.20
C PHE A 47 -4.13 15.85 -0.57
N GLU A 48 -5.04 16.18 -1.47
CA GLU A 48 -5.66 15.19 -2.37
C GLU A 48 -4.62 14.55 -3.29
N GLU A 49 -3.67 15.32 -3.83
CA GLU A 49 -2.58 14.73 -4.62
C GLU A 49 -1.61 13.91 -3.77
N LEU A 50 -1.24 14.39 -2.58
CA LEU A 50 -0.48 13.59 -1.61
C LEU A 50 -1.16 12.24 -1.33
N ALA A 51 -2.49 12.24 -1.16
CA ALA A 51 -3.24 11.02 -0.92
C ALA A 51 -3.19 10.05 -2.10
N LYS A 52 -3.20 10.56 -3.34
CA LYS A 52 -3.04 9.74 -4.56
C LYS A 52 -1.62 9.16 -4.65
N GLU A 53 -0.60 9.98 -4.45
CA GLU A 53 0.80 9.55 -4.49
C GLU A 53 1.09 8.50 -3.42
N VAL A 54 0.64 8.71 -2.19
CA VAL A 54 0.81 7.74 -1.09
C VAL A 54 0.14 6.42 -1.41
N LYS A 55 -1.07 6.45 -1.96
CA LYS A 55 -1.76 5.22 -2.38
C LYS A 55 -1.00 4.51 -3.51
N GLN A 56 -0.47 5.24 -4.47
CA GLN A 56 0.28 4.66 -5.60
C GLN A 56 1.60 4.06 -5.14
N LEU A 57 2.42 4.82 -4.40
CA LEU A 57 3.75 4.40 -3.95
C LEU A 57 3.70 3.27 -2.92
N SER A 58 2.61 3.15 -2.18
CA SER A 58 2.40 2.04 -1.24
C SER A 58 1.71 0.82 -1.87
N GLU A 59 1.48 0.81 -3.18
CA GLU A 59 0.72 -0.24 -3.88
C GLU A 59 -0.69 -0.47 -3.26
N GLY A 60 -1.29 0.60 -2.74
CA GLY A 60 -2.59 0.59 -2.08
C GLY A 60 -2.57 0.11 -0.62
N ASN A 61 -1.40 -0.19 -0.05
CA ASN A 61 -1.27 -0.58 1.35
C ASN A 61 -1.43 0.61 2.31
N MET A 62 -1.26 1.84 1.84
CA MET A 62 -1.54 3.06 2.61
C MET A 62 -2.57 3.93 1.92
N VAL A 63 -3.52 4.43 2.70
CA VAL A 63 -4.55 5.37 2.23
C VAL A 63 -4.63 6.55 3.18
N ILE A 64 -4.65 7.77 2.64
CA ILE A 64 -4.93 8.99 3.41
C ILE A 64 -6.41 9.32 3.30
N ARG A 65 -7.09 9.47 4.43
CA ARG A 65 -8.46 9.98 4.53
C ARG A 65 -8.44 11.42 5.02
N ILE A 66 -8.87 12.34 4.17
CA ILE A 66 -8.83 13.77 4.42
C ILE A 66 -10.16 14.25 5.02
N TYR A 67 -10.07 15.01 6.10
CA TYR A 67 -11.19 15.63 6.82
C TYR A 67 -11.01 17.16 6.79
N PRO A 68 -11.57 17.85 5.78
CA PRO A 68 -11.46 19.30 5.65
C PRO A 68 -12.42 20.03 6.61
N SER A 69 -12.37 21.37 6.60
CA SER A 69 -13.35 22.23 7.28
C SER A 69 -13.55 21.88 8.76
N SER A 70 -12.47 21.53 9.46
CA SER A 70 -12.48 21.29 10.91
C SER A 70 -13.44 20.17 11.34
N GLN A 71 -13.74 19.21 10.46
CA GLN A 71 -14.64 18.09 10.76
C GLN A 71 -14.19 17.21 11.94
N MET A 72 -12.90 17.24 12.27
CA MET A 72 -12.33 16.55 13.44
C MET A 72 -11.91 17.52 14.56
N GLY A 73 -12.46 18.73 14.57
CA GLY A 73 -12.08 19.81 15.47
C GLY A 73 -10.94 20.67 14.93
N ASN A 74 -10.53 21.66 15.73
CA ASN A 74 -9.41 22.55 15.43
C ASN A 74 -8.19 22.17 16.26
N ALA A 75 -7.00 22.34 15.68
CA ALA A 75 -5.78 22.41 16.48
C ALA A 75 -5.93 23.58 17.47
N ARG A 76 -5.72 23.30 18.75
CA ARG A 76 -5.69 24.31 19.81
C ARG A 76 -4.32 24.94 19.89
#